data_AF-A0A382F4J8-F1
#
_entry.id   AF-A0A382F4J8-F1
#
_cell.length_a   1.000
_cell.length_b   1.000
_cell.length_c   1.000
_cell.angle_alpha   90.00
_cell.angle_beta   90.00
_cell.angle_gamma   90.00
#
_symmetry.space_group_name_H-M   'P 1'
#
loop_
_entity.id
_entity.type
_entity.pdbx_description
1 polymer ?
#
loop_
_entity_poly.entity_id
_entity_poly.type
_entity_poly.pdbx_seq_one_letter_code
_entity_poly.pdbx_strand_id
1 'polypeptide(L)'
;MEYNRVFSKALNNGALLREKLQDHMRQQNLWDDKKEKRYNDIIAKLNKAEISLKKGGIKLAEARKIAIEMRNTRLELQGLIAEKNAMDTNTAQGQAEQARFNKLLVTCLVYSNDENAPFYDDVSDYLKKQSGGSDGVGFIAAEKFGNMYFGLDSDYEQGLPENVFMKKWQFIDEDLHLVNKEGHAVDQDGRLINDIGRFIDSDGNYVDKYGNPLDEEGDYAFESQPFLDDDGNALSDPDKIEEVASDEVEESPSDKEKKTKKRGRPSKKKVDSKEEQPQTV
;
A
#
# COMPACT_ATOMS: atom_id res chain seq x y z
N MET A 1 21.45 -27.74 -11.88
CA MET A 1 20.36 -28.65 -12.33
C MET A 1 18.99 -27.98 -12.29
N GLU A 2 18.56 -27.41 -11.15
CA GLU A 2 17.18 -26.92 -10.97
C GLU A 2 16.68 -25.93 -12.04
N TYR A 3 17.48 -24.92 -12.41
CA TYR A 3 17.17 -23.98 -13.49
C TYR A 3 16.76 -24.72 -14.78
N ASN A 4 17.61 -25.62 -15.31
CA ASN A 4 17.32 -26.35 -16.56
C ASN A 4 16.05 -27.19 -16.44
N ARG A 5 15.82 -27.83 -15.28
CA ARG A 5 14.64 -28.66 -15.01
C ARG A 5 13.35 -27.85 -15.14
N VAL A 6 13.32 -26.65 -14.55
CA VAL A 6 12.13 -25.78 -14.58
C VAL A 6 12.02 -25.05 -15.92
N PHE A 7 13.12 -24.58 -16.51
CA PHE A 7 13.15 -23.96 -17.83
C PHE A 7 12.55 -24.87 -18.92
N SER A 8 13.01 -26.12 -19.01
CA SER A 8 12.46 -27.09 -19.96
C SER A 8 11.00 -27.43 -19.69
N LYS A 9 10.58 -27.52 -18.41
CA LYS A 9 9.16 -27.73 -18.06
C LYS A 9 8.31 -26.53 -18.48
N ALA A 10 8.77 -25.30 -18.22
CA ALA A 10 8.05 -24.07 -18.55
C ALA A 10 7.87 -23.93 -20.06
N LEU A 11 8.91 -24.15 -20.86
CA LEU A 11 8.82 -24.17 -22.33
C LEU A 11 7.85 -25.23 -22.85
N ASN A 12 7.92 -26.46 -22.34
CA ASN A 12 7.00 -27.54 -22.72
C ASN A 12 5.53 -27.24 -22.33
N ASN A 13 5.33 -26.42 -21.29
CA ASN A 13 4.03 -25.92 -20.85
C ASN A 13 3.59 -24.64 -21.60
N GLY A 14 4.34 -24.17 -22.60
CA GLY A 14 3.99 -23.00 -23.42
C GLY A 14 4.43 -21.63 -22.87
N ALA A 15 5.27 -21.58 -21.82
CA ALA A 15 5.81 -20.33 -21.32
C ALA A 15 6.70 -19.63 -22.37
N LEU A 16 6.61 -18.30 -22.44
CA LEU A 16 7.38 -17.51 -23.41
C LEU A 16 8.86 -17.45 -23.05
N LEU A 17 9.72 -17.31 -24.07
CA LEU A 17 11.10 -16.88 -23.87
C LEU A 17 11.13 -15.37 -23.59
N ARG A 18 12.00 -14.92 -22.67
CA ARG A 18 12.26 -13.51 -22.35
C ARG A 18 12.49 -12.63 -23.60
N GLU A 19 13.18 -13.14 -24.61
CA GLU A 19 13.39 -12.46 -25.91
C GLU A 19 12.09 -12.14 -26.65
N LYS A 20 11.05 -12.96 -26.52
CA LYS A 20 9.73 -12.77 -27.16
C LYS A 20 8.75 -12.00 -26.28
N LEU A 21 9.15 -11.63 -25.06
CA LEU A 21 8.26 -11.00 -24.09
C LEU A 21 7.82 -9.60 -24.56
N GLN A 22 8.75 -8.78 -25.07
CA GLN A 22 8.43 -7.42 -25.50
C GLN A 22 7.45 -7.40 -26.69
N ASP A 23 7.64 -8.29 -27.66
CA ASP A 23 6.70 -8.48 -28.78
C ASP A 23 5.32 -8.91 -28.29
N HIS A 24 5.25 -9.83 -27.33
CA HIS A 24 3.99 -10.31 -26.79
C HIS A 24 3.27 -9.24 -25.94
N MET A 25 4.01 -8.49 -25.11
CA MET A 25 3.46 -7.34 -24.35
C MET A 25 2.92 -6.25 -25.29
N ARG A 26 3.55 -6.05 -26.45
CA ARG A 26 3.07 -5.14 -27.50
C ARG A 26 1.80 -5.68 -28.18
N GLN A 27 1.76 -6.96 -28.53
CA GLN A 27 0.57 -7.61 -29.12
C GLN A 27 -0.64 -7.61 -28.17
N GLN A 28 -0.41 -7.82 -26.87
CA GLN A 28 -1.44 -7.77 -25.81
C GLN A 28 -1.79 -6.32 -25.40
N ASN A 29 -1.15 -5.31 -25.98
CA ASN A 29 -1.29 -3.89 -25.64
C ASN A 29 -0.98 -3.56 -24.15
N LEU A 30 -0.17 -4.42 -23.50
CA LEU A 30 0.31 -4.27 -22.12
C LEU A 30 1.46 -3.26 -22.03
N TRP A 31 2.32 -3.23 -23.06
CA TRP A 31 3.42 -2.29 -23.22
C TRP A 31 3.38 -1.69 -24.62
N ASP A 32 2.75 -0.53 -24.76
CA ASP A 32 2.62 0.20 -26.02
C ASP A 32 3.78 1.20 -26.23
N ASP A 33 3.80 1.85 -27.40
CA ASP A 33 4.81 2.89 -27.68
C ASP A 33 4.69 4.13 -26.79
N LYS A 34 3.56 4.35 -26.11
CA LYS A 34 3.43 5.43 -25.12
C LYS A 34 4.15 5.06 -23.82
N LYS A 35 4.00 3.83 -23.32
CA LYS A 35 4.77 3.33 -22.16
C LYS A 35 6.27 3.27 -22.46
N GLU A 36 6.65 2.75 -23.63
CA GLU A 36 8.04 2.76 -24.09
C GLU A 36 8.59 4.20 -24.16
N LYS A 37 7.87 5.13 -24.78
CA LYS A 37 8.29 6.54 -24.82
C LYS A 37 8.37 7.14 -23.41
N ARG A 38 7.39 6.87 -22.54
CA ARG A 38 7.35 7.41 -21.16
C ARG A 38 8.54 6.93 -20.33
N TYR A 39 8.89 5.65 -20.41
CA TYR A 39 10.08 5.08 -19.79
C TYR A 39 11.38 5.80 -20.24
N ASN A 40 11.53 6.04 -21.54
CA ASN A 40 12.68 6.75 -22.09
C ASN A 40 12.68 8.26 -21.75
N ASP A 41 11.52 8.93 -21.75
CA ASP A 41 11.35 10.32 -21.31
C ASP A 41 11.76 10.49 -19.84
N ILE A 42 11.39 9.54 -18.97
CA ILE A 42 11.71 9.50 -17.54
C ILE A 42 13.23 9.39 -17.32
N ILE A 43 13.91 8.48 -18.03
CA ILE A 43 15.37 8.35 -17.95
C ILE A 43 16.05 9.64 -18.43
N ALA A 44 15.58 10.25 -19.53
CA ALA A 44 16.09 11.53 -20.00
C ALA A 44 15.88 12.68 -18.99
N LYS A 45 14.74 12.69 -18.29
CA LYS A 45 14.41 13.65 -17.22
C LYS A 45 15.36 13.49 -16.02
N LEU A 46 15.58 12.26 -15.55
CA LEU A 46 16.53 11.97 -14.45
C LEU A 46 17.96 12.39 -14.80
N ASN A 47 18.47 11.99 -15.97
CA ASN A 47 19.81 12.35 -16.42
C ASN A 47 20.00 13.88 -16.52
N LYS A 48 18.99 14.60 -17.03
CA LYS A 48 19.01 16.07 -17.11
C LYS A 48 19.00 16.72 -15.73
N ALA A 49 18.22 16.18 -14.78
CA ALA A 49 18.15 16.67 -13.42
C ALA A 49 19.47 16.44 -12.65
N GLU A 50 20.07 15.25 -12.79
CA GLU A 50 21.40 14.93 -12.25
C GLU A 50 22.46 15.90 -12.78
N ILE A 51 22.50 16.16 -14.09
CA ILE A 51 23.43 17.13 -14.69
C ILE A 51 23.22 18.54 -14.10
N SER A 52 21.97 18.93 -13.82
CA SER A 52 21.66 20.22 -13.19
C SER A 52 22.16 20.30 -11.74
N LEU A 53 21.97 19.24 -10.94
CA LEU A 53 22.46 19.17 -9.56
C LEU A 53 24.00 19.14 -9.49
N LYS A 54 24.65 18.36 -10.38
CA LYS A 54 26.13 18.26 -10.45
C LYS A 54 26.79 19.54 -11.00
N LYS A 55 26.15 20.25 -11.93
CA LYS A 55 26.65 21.52 -12.48
C LYS A 55 26.46 22.70 -11.53
N GLY A 56 25.37 22.72 -10.76
CA GLY A 56 25.00 23.85 -9.91
C GLY A 56 24.71 25.12 -10.73
N GLY A 57 24.95 26.29 -10.12
CA GLY A 57 24.62 27.61 -10.70
C GLY A 57 23.14 28.02 -10.58
N ILE A 58 22.34 27.20 -9.90
CA ILE A 58 20.92 27.44 -9.57
C ILE A 58 20.76 27.77 -8.07
N LYS A 59 19.58 28.25 -7.65
CA LYS A 59 19.33 28.53 -6.22
C LYS A 59 19.26 27.23 -5.41
N LEU A 60 19.71 27.23 -4.16
CA LEU A 60 19.67 26.02 -3.33
C LEU A 60 18.23 25.47 -3.13
N ALA A 61 17.24 26.36 -2.98
CA ALA A 61 15.82 25.98 -2.91
C ALA A 61 15.26 25.43 -4.24
N GLU A 62 15.83 25.81 -5.38
CA GLU A 62 15.51 25.28 -6.71
C GLU A 62 16.13 23.87 -6.86
N ALA A 63 17.37 23.69 -6.40
CA ALA A 63 18.02 22.39 -6.34
C ALA A 63 17.32 21.39 -5.40
N ARG A 64 16.80 21.81 -4.22
CA ARG A 64 15.92 20.97 -3.37
C ARG A 64 14.69 20.48 -4.15
N LYS A 65 14.03 21.38 -4.90
CA LYS A 65 12.86 21.02 -5.72
C LYS A 65 13.23 20.02 -6.83
N ILE A 66 14.38 20.18 -7.48
CA ILE A 66 14.87 19.22 -8.48
C ILE A 66 15.12 17.84 -7.84
N ALA A 67 15.74 17.77 -6.65
CA ALA A 67 16.02 16.50 -5.99
C ALA A 67 14.73 15.78 -5.50
N ILE A 68 13.74 16.50 -4.97
CA ILE A 68 12.42 15.94 -4.65
C ILE A 68 11.71 15.44 -5.92
N GLU A 69 11.73 16.22 -7.00
CA GLU A 69 11.15 15.83 -8.27
C GLU A 69 11.86 14.62 -8.91
N MET A 70 13.16 14.41 -8.62
CA MET A 70 13.87 13.17 -8.97
C MET A 70 13.34 11.97 -8.19
N ARG A 71 13.10 12.06 -6.86
CA ARG A 71 12.44 10.97 -6.09
C ARG A 71 11.06 10.64 -6.68
N ASN A 72 10.23 11.65 -6.95
CA ASN A 72 8.92 11.45 -7.59
C ASN A 72 9.04 10.76 -8.97
N THR A 73 10.08 11.12 -9.74
CA THR A 73 10.39 10.51 -11.05
C THR A 73 10.94 9.08 -10.93
N ARG A 74 11.65 8.74 -9.84
CA ARG A 74 12.10 7.37 -9.53
C ARG A 74 10.93 6.45 -9.22
N LEU A 75 9.96 6.91 -8.43
CA LEU A 75 8.75 6.16 -8.11
C LEU A 75 7.95 5.82 -9.38
N GLU A 76 7.83 6.76 -10.32
CA GLU A 76 7.21 6.51 -11.62
C GLU A 76 8.01 5.48 -12.47
N LEU A 77 9.34 5.56 -12.45
CA LEU A 77 10.21 4.58 -13.13
C LEU A 77 10.07 3.18 -12.53
N GLN A 78 10.04 3.07 -11.20
CA GLN A 78 9.85 1.82 -10.46
C GLN A 78 8.49 1.19 -10.80
N GLY A 79 7.41 1.98 -10.91
CA GLY A 79 6.10 1.49 -11.35
C GLY A 79 6.14 0.85 -12.74
N LEU A 80 6.72 1.52 -13.73
CA LEU A 80 6.87 0.97 -15.09
C LEU A 80 7.77 -0.28 -15.14
N ILE A 81 8.82 -0.32 -14.30
CA ILE A 81 9.68 -1.51 -14.16
C ILE A 81 8.92 -2.66 -13.49
N ALA A 82 8.09 -2.40 -12.49
CA ALA A 82 7.27 -3.42 -11.83
C ALA A 82 6.25 -4.05 -12.79
N GLU A 83 5.55 -3.25 -13.61
CA GLU A 83 4.66 -3.76 -14.66
C GLU A 83 5.40 -4.68 -15.65
N LYS A 84 6.62 -4.32 -16.04
CA LYS A 84 7.46 -5.09 -16.97
C LYS A 84 7.97 -6.38 -16.33
N ASN A 85 8.43 -6.32 -15.09
CA ASN A 85 8.94 -7.48 -14.34
C ASN A 85 7.82 -8.49 -14.00
N ALA A 86 6.60 -8.02 -13.72
CA ALA A 86 5.43 -8.87 -13.48
C ALA A 86 5.04 -9.73 -14.70
N MET A 87 5.48 -9.36 -15.91
CA MET A 87 5.34 -10.18 -17.11
C MET A 87 6.57 -11.09 -17.33
N ASP A 88 7.76 -10.66 -16.90
CA ASP A 88 9.00 -11.43 -17.03
C ASP A 88 9.05 -12.67 -16.13
N THR A 89 8.49 -12.60 -14.92
CA THR A 89 8.35 -13.77 -14.01
C THR A 89 7.57 -14.93 -14.64
N ASN A 90 6.68 -14.65 -15.59
CA ASN A 90 5.93 -15.67 -16.32
C ASN A 90 6.72 -16.34 -17.46
N THR A 91 7.88 -15.79 -17.85
CA THR A 91 8.74 -16.41 -18.88
C THR A 91 9.38 -17.71 -18.40
N ALA A 92 9.81 -18.56 -19.33
CA ALA A 92 10.56 -19.77 -18.99
C ALA A 92 11.86 -19.46 -18.24
N GLN A 93 12.52 -18.33 -18.56
CA GLN A 93 13.66 -17.81 -17.80
C GLN A 93 13.25 -17.42 -16.38
N GLY A 94 12.27 -16.52 -16.22
CA GLY A 94 11.82 -16.01 -14.91
C GLY A 94 11.38 -17.13 -13.95
N GLN A 95 10.58 -18.09 -14.44
CA GLN A 95 10.18 -19.26 -13.66
C GLN A 95 11.39 -20.11 -13.20
N ALA A 96 12.40 -20.26 -14.07
CA ALA A 96 13.61 -21.03 -13.77
C ALA A 96 14.59 -20.28 -12.85
N GLU A 97 14.66 -18.96 -12.94
CA GLU A 97 15.41 -18.09 -12.04
C GLU A 97 14.78 -18.10 -10.64
N GLN A 98 13.46 -17.95 -10.53
CA GLN A 98 12.75 -18.04 -9.25
C GLN A 98 12.90 -19.43 -8.61
N ALA A 99 12.80 -20.51 -9.38
CA ALA A 99 13.00 -21.86 -8.86
C ALA A 99 14.45 -22.10 -8.39
N ARG A 100 15.44 -21.58 -9.12
CA ARG A 100 16.85 -21.60 -8.71
C ARG A 100 17.04 -20.79 -7.42
N PHE A 101 16.46 -19.60 -7.33
CA PHE A 101 16.54 -18.72 -6.15
C PHE A 101 15.96 -19.42 -4.91
N ASN A 102 14.70 -19.88 -5.01
CA ASN A 102 14.02 -20.59 -3.92
C ASN A 102 14.80 -21.84 -3.48
N LYS A 103 15.35 -22.62 -4.43
CA LYS A 103 16.14 -23.81 -4.07
C LYS A 103 17.48 -23.46 -3.44
N LEU A 104 18.14 -22.37 -3.83
CA LEU A 104 19.35 -21.91 -3.15
C LEU A 104 19.04 -21.42 -1.73
N LEU A 105 18.03 -20.56 -1.56
CA LEU A 105 17.57 -20.08 -0.25
C LEU A 105 17.29 -21.24 0.71
N VAL A 106 16.48 -22.21 0.29
CA VAL A 106 16.15 -23.40 1.11
C VAL A 106 17.37 -24.30 1.39
N THR A 107 18.41 -24.27 0.56
CA THR A 107 19.63 -25.06 0.77
C THR A 107 20.65 -24.32 1.65
N CYS A 108 20.52 -23.00 1.82
CA CYS A 108 21.45 -22.16 2.57
C CYS A 108 20.87 -21.57 3.87
N LEU A 109 19.54 -21.60 4.07
CA LEU A 109 18.91 -21.13 5.30
C LEU A 109 18.88 -22.24 6.35
N VAL A 110 19.73 -22.08 7.36
CA VAL A 110 19.97 -23.04 8.45
C VAL A 110 19.84 -22.34 9.81
N TYR A 111 19.66 -23.10 10.89
CA TYR A 111 19.60 -22.52 12.23
C TYR A 111 20.99 -22.09 12.72
N SER A 112 21.06 -20.94 13.42
CA SER A 112 22.33 -20.36 13.89
C SER A 112 23.06 -21.16 14.98
N ASN A 113 22.44 -22.21 15.52
CA ASN A 113 23.03 -23.14 16.47
C ASN A 113 23.45 -24.49 15.85
N ASP A 114 23.09 -24.78 14.60
CA ASP A 114 23.58 -25.93 13.83
C ASP A 114 23.50 -25.63 12.32
N GLU A 115 24.65 -25.41 11.70
CA GLU A 115 24.80 -25.14 10.26
C GLU A 115 24.33 -26.31 9.36
N ASN A 116 24.05 -27.49 9.93
CA ASN A 116 23.52 -28.66 9.23
C ASN A 116 22.01 -28.83 9.39
N ALA A 117 21.35 -28.02 10.22
CA ALA A 117 19.91 -28.05 10.44
C ALA A 117 19.20 -27.05 9.51
N PRO A 118 18.59 -27.49 8.39
CA PRO A 118 17.87 -26.58 7.49
C PRO A 118 16.59 -26.05 8.15
N PHE A 119 16.22 -24.81 7.82
CA PHE A 119 15.00 -24.18 8.33
C PHE A 119 13.72 -24.67 7.61
N TYR A 120 13.86 -25.18 6.39
CA TYR A 120 12.79 -25.77 5.57
C TYR A 120 13.18 -27.18 5.11
N ASP A 121 12.23 -28.12 5.14
CA ASP A 121 12.46 -29.49 4.67
C ASP A 121 12.76 -29.52 3.15
N ASP A 122 11.98 -28.75 2.38
CA ASP A 122 12.16 -28.58 0.94
C ASP A 122 11.54 -27.25 0.43
N VAL A 123 11.60 -27.05 -0.89
CA VAL A 123 11.02 -25.86 -1.54
C VAL A 123 9.48 -25.86 -1.47
N SER A 124 8.86 -27.02 -1.33
CA SER A 124 7.41 -27.16 -1.17
C SER A 124 6.94 -26.69 0.20
N ASP A 125 7.73 -26.95 1.25
CA ASP A 125 7.52 -26.47 2.62
C ASP A 125 7.65 -24.94 2.70
N TYR A 126 8.76 -24.38 2.20
CA TYR A 126 8.95 -22.93 2.07
C TYR A 126 7.77 -22.23 1.36
N LEU A 127 7.37 -22.72 0.19
CA LEU A 127 6.27 -22.12 -0.57
C LEU A 127 4.92 -22.21 0.15
N LYS A 128 4.65 -23.26 0.93
CA LYS A 128 3.43 -23.36 1.76
C LYS A 128 3.46 -22.36 2.90
N LYS A 129 4.59 -22.26 3.62
CA LYS A 129 4.79 -21.35 4.76
C LYS A 129 4.64 -19.89 4.34
N GLN A 130 5.27 -19.50 3.23
CA GLN A 130 5.07 -18.19 2.59
C GLN A 130 3.59 -17.94 2.22
N SER A 131 2.94 -18.90 1.54
CA SER A 131 1.53 -18.77 1.13
C SER A 131 0.54 -18.71 2.31
N GLY A 132 0.96 -19.17 3.49
CA GLY A 132 0.15 -19.19 4.71
C GLY A 132 0.28 -17.95 5.59
N GLY A 133 1.04 -16.92 5.19
CA GLY A 133 1.15 -15.64 5.90
C GLY A 133 1.79 -15.69 7.30
N SER A 134 2.37 -16.82 7.68
CA SER A 134 2.92 -17.08 9.03
C SER A 134 4.45 -17.13 9.07
N ASP A 135 5.12 -16.89 7.94
CA ASP A 135 6.55 -17.11 7.74
C ASP A 135 7.37 -15.80 7.68
N GLY A 136 7.41 -15.10 8.81
CA GLY A 136 8.20 -13.88 8.96
C GLY A 136 9.72 -14.11 8.78
N VAL A 137 10.21 -15.32 9.10
CA VAL A 137 11.62 -15.69 8.86
C VAL A 137 11.90 -15.80 7.37
N GLY A 138 11.03 -16.47 6.61
CA GLY A 138 11.19 -16.63 5.17
C GLY A 138 11.17 -15.33 4.39
N PHE A 139 10.36 -14.35 4.82
CA PHE A 139 10.35 -13.01 4.21
C PHE A 139 11.73 -12.32 4.37
N ILE A 140 12.22 -12.24 5.62
CA ILE A 140 13.52 -11.63 5.95
C ILE A 140 14.69 -12.39 5.30
N ALA A 141 14.59 -13.72 5.21
CA ALA A 141 15.56 -14.55 4.52
C ALA A 141 15.57 -14.30 3.01
N ALA A 142 14.39 -14.17 2.37
CA ALA A 142 14.25 -13.90 0.95
C ALA A 142 14.73 -12.49 0.57
N GLU A 143 14.46 -11.50 1.40
CA GLU A 143 15.00 -10.14 1.28
C GLU A 143 16.54 -10.14 1.33
N LYS A 144 17.12 -10.64 2.44
CA LYS A 144 18.58 -10.61 2.65
C LYS A 144 19.34 -11.48 1.65
N PHE A 145 18.81 -12.66 1.33
CA PHE A 145 19.39 -13.52 0.29
C PHE A 145 19.20 -12.90 -1.09
N GLY A 146 18.09 -12.21 -1.37
CA GLY A 146 17.85 -11.43 -2.57
C GLY A 146 18.91 -10.37 -2.80
N ASN A 147 19.13 -9.51 -1.80
CA ASN A 147 20.11 -8.43 -1.88
C ASN A 147 21.53 -8.98 -2.13
N MET A 148 21.94 -10.01 -1.40
CA MET A 148 23.24 -10.67 -1.59
C MET A 148 23.36 -11.37 -2.96
N TYR A 149 22.31 -12.10 -3.41
CA TYR A 149 22.35 -12.94 -4.60
C TYR A 149 22.30 -12.14 -5.91
N PHE A 150 21.52 -11.06 -5.94
CA PHE A 150 21.41 -10.16 -7.09
C PHE A 150 22.42 -8.99 -7.04
N GLY A 151 23.13 -8.81 -5.93
CA GLY A 151 24.04 -7.67 -5.73
C GLY A 151 23.28 -6.34 -5.59
N LEU A 152 22.08 -6.36 -4.98
CA LEU A 152 21.34 -5.15 -4.66
C LEU A 152 22.03 -4.52 -3.45
N ASP A 153 22.66 -3.37 -3.68
CA ASP A 153 23.24 -2.55 -2.63
C ASP A 153 22.10 -2.05 -1.71
N SER A 154 22.19 -2.31 -0.41
CA SER A 154 21.24 -1.77 0.57
C SER A 154 21.28 -0.24 0.59
N ASP A 155 22.43 0.34 0.24
CA ASP A 155 22.65 1.78 0.16
C ASP A 155 22.41 2.32 -1.25
N TYR A 156 21.80 1.53 -2.17
CA TYR A 156 21.46 1.97 -3.53
C TYR A 156 20.69 3.30 -3.53
N GLU A 157 19.69 3.44 -2.65
CA GLU A 157 18.94 4.69 -2.53
C GLU A 157 19.81 5.81 -1.95
N GLN A 158 20.69 5.55 -0.99
CA GLN A 158 21.63 6.57 -0.48
C GLN A 158 22.58 7.07 -1.58
N GLY A 159 22.99 6.18 -2.49
CA GLY A 159 23.87 6.46 -3.63
C GLY A 159 23.21 7.20 -4.80
N LEU A 160 21.88 7.37 -4.80
CA LEU A 160 21.18 8.11 -5.86
C LEU A 160 21.62 9.59 -5.86
N PRO A 161 21.91 10.21 -7.03
CA PRO A 161 22.39 11.59 -7.12
C PRO A 161 21.53 12.63 -6.38
N GLU A 162 20.23 12.43 -6.38
CA GLU A 162 19.24 13.20 -5.64
C GLU A 162 19.43 13.11 -4.13
N ASN A 163 19.63 11.90 -3.59
CA ASN A 163 19.80 11.66 -2.15
C ASN A 163 21.21 12.04 -1.67
N VAL A 164 22.26 11.76 -2.46
CA VAL A 164 23.62 12.28 -2.23
C VAL A 164 23.62 13.82 -2.18
N PHE A 165 22.85 14.48 -3.03
CA PHE A 165 22.66 15.93 -2.99
C PHE A 165 21.92 16.36 -1.70
N MET A 166 20.79 15.73 -1.37
CA MET A 166 19.97 16.15 -0.22
C MET A 166 20.69 15.90 1.12
N LYS A 167 21.39 14.78 1.29
CA LYS A 167 22.19 14.46 2.49
C LYS A 167 23.33 15.48 2.67
N LYS A 168 24.03 15.82 1.59
CA LYS A 168 25.08 16.87 1.57
C LYS A 168 24.58 18.27 1.99
N TRP A 169 23.31 18.59 1.75
CA TRP A 169 22.71 19.88 2.11
C TRP A 169 21.72 19.80 3.29
N GLN A 170 21.73 18.69 4.03
CA GLN A 170 20.88 18.48 5.22
C GLN A 170 19.38 18.69 4.94
N PHE A 171 18.92 18.26 3.76
CA PHE A 171 17.49 18.20 3.41
C PHE A 171 16.85 16.84 3.71
N ILE A 172 17.67 15.84 4.02
CA ILE A 172 17.25 14.54 4.53
C ILE A 172 18.13 14.13 5.72
N ASP A 173 17.61 13.24 6.55
CA ASP A 173 18.34 12.53 7.61
C ASP A 173 19.15 11.34 7.05
N GLU A 174 19.62 10.46 7.94
CA GLU A 174 20.36 9.25 7.55
C GLU A 174 19.46 8.20 6.87
N ASP A 175 18.20 8.10 7.30
CA ASP A 175 17.16 7.16 6.82
C ASP A 175 16.38 7.68 5.59
N LEU A 176 16.81 8.81 5.02
CA LEU A 176 16.28 9.46 3.81
C LEU A 176 14.89 10.11 3.97
N HIS A 177 14.40 10.37 5.19
CA HIS A 177 13.23 11.23 5.42
C HIS A 177 13.57 12.70 5.13
N LEU A 178 12.63 13.49 4.64
CA LEU A 178 12.84 14.93 4.45
C LEU A 178 12.84 15.65 5.80
N VAL A 179 13.76 16.61 6.00
CA VAL A 179 13.84 17.42 7.23
C VAL A 179 13.76 18.93 6.96
N ASN A 180 13.36 19.68 7.99
CA ASN A 180 13.46 21.14 8.03
C ASN A 180 14.88 21.60 8.47
N LYS A 181 15.08 22.89 8.76
CA LYS A 181 16.41 23.42 9.17
C LYS A 181 16.75 23.07 10.62
N GLU A 182 15.71 22.82 11.40
CA GLU A 182 15.70 22.50 12.81
C GLU A 182 15.97 21.00 13.05
N GLY A 183 15.94 20.19 11.98
CA GLY A 183 16.20 18.75 11.98
C GLY A 183 14.96 17.88 12.17
N HIS A 184 13.77 18.46 12.26
CA HIS A 184 12.51 17.71 12.40
C HIS A 184 12.05 17.18 11.04
N ALA A 185 11.42 16.00 11.03
CA ALA A 185 10.84 15.40 9.84
C ALA A 185 9.70 16.25 9.26
N VAL A 186 9.67 16.36 7.93
CA VAL A 186 8.65 17.10 7.18
C VAL A 186 8.25 16.38 5.89
N ASP A 187 7.11 16.77 5.33
CA ASP A 187 6.70 16.34 3.98
C ASP A 187 7.38 17.15 2.85
N GLN A 188 6.91 16.97 1.60
CA GLN A 188 7.44 17.69 0.44
C GLN A 188 7.18 19.19 0.50
N ASP A 189 6.03 19.62 1.06
CA ASP A 189 5.61 21.02 1.20
C ASP A 189 6.31 21.71 2.40
N GLY A 190 6.74 20.95 3.40
CA GLY A 190 7.42 21.43 4.61
C GLY A 190 6.56 21.39 5.88
N ARG A 191 5.42 20.68 5.88
CA ARG A 191 4.62 20.42 7.08
C ARG A 191 5.34 19.41 7.97
N LEU A 192 5.33 19.61 9.29
CA LEU A 192 5.89 18.66 10.26
C LEU A 192 5.13 17.32 10.21
N ILE A 193 5.88 16.23 10.33
CA ILE A 193 5.34 14.87 10.48
C ILE A 193 6.07 14.13 11.61
N ASN A 194 5.41 13.16 12.22
CA ASN A 194 6.03 12.25 13.18
C ASN A 194 6.60 10.98 12.50
N ASP A 195 7.21 10.11 13.29
CA ASP A 195 7.88 8.86 12.88
C ASP A 195 6.99 7.89 12.08
N ILE A 196 5.66 8.00 12.18
CA ILE A 196 4.69 7.20 11.42
C ILE A 196 4.01 7.98 10.28
N GLY A 197 4.49 9.18 9.97
CA GLY A 197 4.03 10.00 8.84
C GLY A 197 2.71 10.75 9.06
N ARG A 198 2.18 10.82 10.30
CA ARG A 198 1.03 11.71 10.61
C ARG A 198 1.52 13.15 10.72
N PHE A 199 0.73 14.10 10.24
CA PHE A 199 1.01 15.53 10.43
C PHE A 199 0.87 15.91 11.90
N ILE A 200 1.76 16.79 12.35
CA ILE A 200 1.76 17.36 13.70
C ILE A 200 1.94 18.88 13.65
N ASP A 201 1.54 19.57 14.71
CA ASP A 201 1.85 20.99 14.92
C ASP A 201 3.26 21.20 15.53
N SER A 202 3.55 22.42 16.01
CA SER A 202 4.83 22.75 16.65
C SER A 202 5.01 22.18 18.06
N ASP A 203 3.92 21.80 18.73
CA ASP A 203 3.91 21.30 20.10
C ASP A 203 3.81 19.76 20.15
N GLY A 204 3.50 19.13 19.01
CA GLY A 204 3.46 17.69 18.79
C GLY A 204 2.05 17.10 18.69
N ASN A 205 1.00 17.93 18.72
CA ASN A 205 -0.38 17.46 18.61
C ASN A 205 -0.69 17.02 17.18
N TYR A 206 -1.59 16.06 16.99
CA TYR A 206 -2.02 15.65 15.66
C TYR A 206 -2.84 16.75 14.97
N VAL A 207 -2.56 16.94 13.68
CA VAL A 207 -3.34 17.83 12.82
C VAL A 207 -3.63 17.18 11.47
N ASP A 208 -4.58 17.73 10.73
CA ASP A 208 -4.76 17.40 9.32
C ASP A 208 -3.73 18.15 8.43
N LYS A 209 -3.78 17.88 7.11
CA LYS A 209 -2.90 18.51 6.11
C LYS A 209 -3.08 20.04 5.95
N TYR A 210 -4.08 20.64 6.61
CA TYR A 210 -4.38 22.07 6.62
C TYR A 210 -4.06 22.73 7.98
N GLY A 211 -3.81 21.95 9.04
CA GLY A 211 -3.54 22.43 10.39
C GLY A 211 -4.76 22.40 11.34
N ASN A 212 -5.85 21.72 10.97
CA ASN A 212 -6.98 21.51 11.89
C ASN A 212 -6.62 20.43 12.93
N PRO A 213 -6.95 20.59 14.22
CA PRO A 213 -6.58 19.64 15.27
C PRO A 213 -7.31 18.31 15.13
N LEU A 214 -6.60 17.22 15.39
CA LEU A 214 -7.11 15.84 15.40
C LEU A 214 -6.79 15.13 16.73
N ASP A 215 -7.54 14.09 17.05
CA ASP A 215 -7.28 13.19 18.17
C ASP A 215 -6.40 11.97 17.76
N GLU A 216 -6.21 11.02 18.69
CA GLU A 216 -5.40 9.81 18.46
C GLU A 216 -6.04 8.90 17.41
N GLU A 217 -7.37 8.82 17.36
CA GLU A 217 -8.16 8.10 16.36
C GLU A 217 -8.08 8.74 14.96
N GLY A 218 -7.96 10.07 14.90
CA GLY A 218 -7.91 10.87 13.68
C GLY A 218 -9.21 11.60 13.33
N ASP A 219 -10.16 11.68 14.27
CA ASP A 219 -11.33 12.55 14.20
C ASP A 219 -10.97 13.98 14.65
N TYR A 220 -11.87 14.94 14.40
CA TYR A 220 -11.58 16.36 14.63
C TYR A 220 -11.68 16.75 16.11
N ALA A 221 -10.55 17.15 16.71
CA ALA A 221 -10.45 17.59 18.09
C ALA A 221 -10.84 19.07 18.27
N PHE A 222 -12.05 19.46 17.83
CA PHE A 222 -12.65 20.77 18.11
C PHE A 222 -14.09 20.66 18.61
N GLU A 223 -14.54 21.63 19.41
CA GLU A 223 -15.91 21.67 19.92
C GLU A 223 -16.92 21.90 18.79
N SER A 224 -17.89 21.00 18.66
CA SER A 224 -19.00 21.15 17.71
C SER A 224 -19.91 22.30 18.14
N GLN A 225 -20.12 23.26 17.24
CA GLN A 225 -21.05 24.38 17.44
C GLN A 225 -22.41 24.04 16.81
N PRO A 226 -23.54 24.51 17.39
CA PRO A 226 -24.85 24.28 16.82
C PRO A 226 -24.96 24.95 15.44
N PHE A 227 -25.65 24.28 14.52
CA PHE A 227 -26.04 24.90 13.25
C PHE A 227 -26.94 26.11 13.50
N LEU A 228 -26.90 27.10 12.62
CA LEU A 228 -27.76 28.28 12.69
C LEU A 228 -28.91 28.17 11.67
N ASP A 229 -30.05 28.78 11.97
CA ASP A 229 -31.14 28.99 11.02
C ASP A 229 -30.85 30.17 10.04
N ASP A 230 -31.76 30.40 9.09
CA ASP A 230 -31.63 31.48 8.08
C ASP A 230 -31.64 32.90 8.70
N ASP A 231 -32.14 33.06 9.93
CA ASP A 231 -32.14 34.31 10.70
C ASP A 231 -30.91 34.43 11.65
N GLY A 232 -30.08 33.38 11.75
CA GLY A 232 -28.85 33.33 12.54
C GLY A 232 -28.98 32.77 13.96
N ASN A 233 -30.12 32.18 14.34
CA ASN A 233 -30.34 31.60 15.67
C ASN A 233 -29.86 30.15 15.74
N ALA A 234 -29.36 29.71 16.89
CA ALA A 234 -28.88 28.34 17.09
C ALA A 234 -30.02 27.31 17.07
N LEU A 235 -29.92 26.33 16.17
CA LEU A 235 -30.80 25.17 16.09
C LEU A 235 -30.48 24.16 17.20
N SER A 236 -31.53 23.54 17.74
CA SER A 236 -31.40 22.37 18.62
C SER A 236 -30.93 21.15 17.83
N ASP A 237 -29.93 20.45 18.35
CA ASP A 237 -29.46 19.15 17.85
C ASP A 237 -30.63 18.14 17.79
N PRO A 238 -31.00 17.62 16.60
CA PRO A 238 -32.17 16.76 16.44
C PRO A 238 -32.05 15.42 17.16
N ASP A 239 -30.82 14.91 17.35
CA ASP A 239 -30.57 13.61 17.99
C ASP A 239 -30.58 13.72 19.54
N LYS A 240 -30.80 14.92 20.10
CA LYS A 240 -30.86 15.19 21.56
C LYS A 240 -32.27 15.49 22.08
N ILE A 241 -33.33 15.28 21.28
CA ILE A 241 -34.69 15.78 21.60
C ILE A 241 -35.51 14.86 22.54
N GLU A 242 -35.12 13.59 22.77
CA GLU A 242 -36.01 12.60 23.43
C GLU A 242 -36.20 12.70 24.96
N GLU A 243 -35.47 13.55 25.72
CA GLU A 243 -35.56 13.56 27.21
C GLU A 243 -36.42 14.68 27.85
N VAL A 244 -37.07 15.57 27.11
CA VAL A 244 -37.81 16.72 27.68
C VAL A 244 -39.27 16.87 27.22
N ALA A 245 -40.05 15.78 27.25
CA ALA A 245 -41.46 15.80 26.81
C ALA A 245 -42.44 14.90 27.62
N SER A 246 -42.22 14.71 28.93
CA SER A 246 -43.19 13.98 29.78
C SER A 246 -43.19 14.37 31.27
N ASP A 247 -43.75 15.53 31.60
CA ASP A 247 -44.57 15.70 32.82
C ASP A 247 -45.45 16.96 32.71
N GLU A 248 -46.63 16.92 33.33
CA GLU A 248 -47.77 17.88 33.28
C GLU A 248 -48.84 17.71 32.18
N VAL A 249 -49.82 16.84 32.47
CA VAL A 249 -51.20 16.92 31.93
C VAL A 249 -52.18 16.73 33.10
N GLU A 250 -52.77 17.83 33.59
CA GLU A 250 -53.79 17.79 34.65
C GLU A 250 -55.20 17.49 34.08
N GLU A 251 -56.08 16.85 34.86
CA GLU A 251 -57.37 16.32 34.38
C GLU A 251 -58.47 17.38 34.17
N SER A 252 -59.33 17.18 33.16
CA SER A 252 -60.80 17.14 33.38
C SER A 252 -61.58 16.57 32.16
N PRO A 253 -62.79 15.98 32.34
CA PRO A 253 -63.22 14.89 31.45
C PRO A 253 -64.63 15.01 30.81
N SER A 254 -64.77 14.52 29.57
CA SER A 254 -66.02 14.01 28.96
C SER A 254 -65.69 13.18 27.68
N ASP A 255 -66.49 12.24 27.16
CA ASP A 255 -67.72 11.63 27.65
C ASP A 255 -67.86 10.13 27.22
N LYS A 256 -68.78 9.42 27.89
CA LYS A 256 -69.45 8.13 27.58
C LYS A 256 -69.00 7.21 26.42
N GLU A 257 -68.63 6.00 26.85
CA GLU A 257 -69.24 4.70 26.49
C GLU A 257 -68.65 3.71 25.43
N LYS A 258 -68.66 2.44 25.87
CA LYS A 258 -68.90 1.18 25.12
C LYS A 258 -67.82 0.61 24.15
N LYS A 259 -67.09 -0.38 24.69
CA LYS A 259 -67.15 -1.82 24.30
C LYS A 259 -67.05 -2.15 22.78
N THR A 260 -66.15 -3.04 22.31
CA THR A 260 -65.83 -4.35 22.92
C THR A 260 -64.64 -5.11 22.27
N LYS A 261 -64.04 -6.03 23.07
CA LYS A 261 -63.47 -7.36 22.71
C LYS A 261 -62.22 -7.49 21.80
N LYS A 262 -61.14 -7.95 22.45
CA LYS A 262 -60.03 -8.78 21.91
C LYS A 262 -60.51 -9.98 21.07
N ARG A 263 -59.76 -10.31 20.00
CA ARG A 263 -59.32 -11.64 19.48
C ARG A 263 -58.87 -11.46 18.02
N GLY A 264 -57.90 -12.20 17.45
CA GLY A 264 -57.01 -13.22 18.02
C GLY A 264 -56.18 -13.90 16.91
N ARG A 265 -54.89 -14.17 17.16
CA ARG A 265 -53.92 -14.74 16.19
C ARG A 265 -54.18 -16.22 15.85
N PRO A 266 -54.06 -16.63 14.57
CA PRO A 266 -53.70 -18.00 14.17
C PRO A 266 -52.27 -18.08 13.60
N SER A 267 -51.77 -19.29 13.30
CA SER A 267 -50.36 -19.50 12.89
C SER A 267 -50.14 -20.79 12.10
N LYS A 268 -49.07 -20.82 11.27
CA LYS A 268 -48.50 -22.00 10.56
C LYS A 268 -49.40 -22.51 9.40
N LYS A 269 -48.93 -23.34 8.44
CA LYS A 269 -47.74 -24.23 8.39
C LYS A 269 -47.24 -24.47 6.94
N LYS A 270 -46.06 -25.10 6.80
CA LYS A 270 -45.45 -25.65 5.56
C LYS A 270 -46.33 -26.66 4.82
N VAL A 271 -46.00 -26.90 3.54
CA VAL A 271 -45.97 -28.24 2.89
C VAL A 271 -44.63 -28.38 2.13
N ASP A 272 -44.10 -29.60 2.00
CA ASP A 272 -42.86 -29.97 1.26
C ASP A 272 -43.20 -30.93 0.09
N SER A 273 -42.36 -31.00 -0.96
CA SER A 273 -42.31 -32.17 -1.86
C SER A 273 -40.99 -32.28 -2.65
N LYS A 274 -40.44 -33.51 -2.73
CA LYS A 274 -39.40 -33.97 -3.68
C LYS A 274 -40.04 -34.19 -5.09
N GLU A 275 -39.41 -34.68 -6.17
CA GLU A 275 -38.14 -35.37 -6.53
C GLU A 275 -37.88 -35.02 -8.05
N GLU A 276 -36.93 -35.47 -8.89
CA GLU A 276 -35.81 -36.44 -8.89
C GLU A 276 -34.77 -36.03 -9.97
N GLN A 277 -34.18 -36.97 -10.74
CA GLN A 277 -33.40 -36.77 -11.98
C GLN A 277 -33.82 -37.84 -13.04
N PRO A 278 -33.36 -37.77 -14.30
CA PRO A 278 -32.10 -38.46 -14.63
C PRO A 278 -31.21 -37.82 -15.73
N GLN A 279 -30.07 -38.49 -15.97
CA GLN A 279 -29.05 -38.37 -17.03
C GLN A 279 -29.65 -38.44 -18.47
N THR A 280 -28.98 -38.16 -19.59
CA THR A 280 -27.55 -37.93 -19.99
C THR A 280 -27.56 -36.97 -21.22
N VAL A 281 -26.49 -36.44 -21.81
CA VAL A 281 -25.21 -37.00 -22.31
C VAL A 281 -24.12 -35.95 -22.18
#